data_AF-A0A1B1G564-F1
#
_entry.id   AF-A0A1B1G564-F1
#
_cell.length_a   1.000
_cell.length_b   1.000
_cell.length_c   1.000
_cell.angle_alpha   90.00
_cell.angle_beta   90.00
_cell.angle_gamma   90.00
#
_symmetry.space_group_name_H-M   'P 1'
#
loop_
_entity.id
_entity.type
_entity.pdbx_description
1 polymer ?
#
loop_
_entity_poly.entity_id
_entity_poly.type
_entity_poly.pdbx_seq_one_letter_code
_entity_poly.pdbx_strand_id
1 'polypeptide(L)' 'MKVLNDLREKYNLSISRLVVNLNNNYGKDFRICQVWDWENGYRRVSENDIAILADYFNVSKQTFNA' A
#
# COMPACT_ATOMS: atom_id res chain seq x y z
N MET A 1 -1.07 4.72 -8.28
CA MET A 1 -1.47 5.46 -7.06
C MET A 1 -0.24 6.12 -6.47
N LYS A 2 0.07 7.33 -6.94
CA LYS A 2 1.32 8.04 -6.62
C LYS A 2 1.57 8.16 -5.11
N VAL A 3 0.51 8.42 -4.34
CA VAL A 3 0.61 8.56 -2.89
C VAL A 3 1.13 7.31 -2.16
N LEU A 4 0.89 6.10 -2.69
CA LEU A 4 1.42 4.87 -2.10
C LEU A 4 2.94 4.81 -2.25
N ASN A 5 3.45 5.19 -3.43
CA ASN A 5 4.89 5.29 -3.67
C ASN A 5 5.51 6.35 -2.75
N ASP A 6 4.91 7.53 -2.69
CA ASP A 6 5.41 8.65 -1.89
C ASP A 6 5.46 8.29 -0.38
N LEU A 7 4.41 7.63 0.14
CA LEU A 7 4.40 7.12 1.51
C LEU A 7 5.48 6.05 1.69
N ARG A 8 5.57 5.07 0.80
CA ARG A 8 6.58 4.00 0.90
C ARG A 8 8.00 4.57 0.94
N GLU A 9 8.32 5.52 0.07
CA GLU A 9 9.62 6.19 0.02
C GLU A 9 9.88 7.06 1.27
N LYS A 10 8.88 7.80 1.75
CA LYS A 10 8.98 8.59 3.00
C LYS A 10 9.35 7.72 4.21
N TYR A 11 8.84 6.49 4.28
CA TYR A 11 9.17 5.53 5.34
C TYR A 11 10.40 4.66 5.02
N ASN A 12 11.12 4.94 3.92
CA ASN A 12 12.29 4.21 3.45
C ASN A 12 12.05 2.69 3.31
N LEU A 13 10.88 2.32 2.78
CA LEU A 13 10.49 0.93 2.58
C LEU A 13 10.76 0.49 1.13
N SER A 14 11.33 -0.70 0.95
CA SER A 14 11.22 -1.39 -0.34
C SER A 14 9.81 -1.95 -0.51
N ILE A 15 9.38 -2.21 -1.76
CA ILE A 15 8.08 -2.86 -2.03
C ILE A 15 8.01 -4.23 -1.34
N SER A 16 9.11 -4.99 -1.37
CA SER A 16 9.19 -6.29 -0.68
C SER A 16 8.99 -6.16 0.82
N ARG A 17 9.59 -5.15 1.47
CA ARG A 17 9.43 -4.91 2.90
C ARG A 17 8.01 -4.48 3.25
N LEU A 18 7.40 -3.62 2.43
CA LEU A 18 6.00 -3.22 2.59
C LEU A 18 5.08 -4.45 2.52
N VAL A 19 5.23 -5.30 1.51
CA VAL A 19 4.43 -6.53 1.38
C VAL A 19 4.57 -7.45 2.59
N VAL A 20 5.80 -7.70 3.06
CA VAL A 20 6.02 -8.54 4.26
C VAL A 20 5.31 -7.95 5.47
N ASN A 21 5.41 -6.63 5.68
CA ASN A 21 4.77 -5.97 6.81
C ASN A 21 3.25 -6.04 6.73
N LEU A 22 2.67 -5.78 5.55
CA LEU A 22 1.22 -5.85 5.34
C LEU A 22 0.69 -7.27 5.54
N ASN A 23 1.38 -8.28 5.01
CA ASN A 23 0.96 -9.67 5.14
C ASN A 23 1.03 -10.13 6.61
N ASN A 24 2.09 -9.79 7.32
CA ASN A 24 2.26 -10.16 8.74
C ASN A 24 1.29 -9.44 9.68
N ASN A 25 1.05 -8.15 9.47
CA ASN A 25 0.24 -7.35 10.39
C ASN A 25 -1.27 -7.50 10.16
N TYR A 26 -1.69 -7.80 8.93
CA TYR A 26 -3.11 -7.83 8.54
C TYR A 26 -3.60 -9.21 8.07
N GLY A 27 -2.76 -10.25 8.16
CA GLY A 27 -3.12 -11.60 7.72
C GLY A 27 -3.46 -11.66 6.24
N LYS A 28 -2.69 -10.95 5.41
CA LYS A 28 -2.90 -10.85 3.96
C LYS A 28 -1.89 -11.69 3.19
N ASP A 29 -2.20 -11.88 1.90
CA ASP A 29 -1.33 -12.53 0.92
C ASP A 29 -1.12 -11.61 -0.29
N PHE A 30 -0.66 -10.39 -0.03
CA PHE A 30 -0.28 -9.47 -1.09
C PHE A 30 1.00 -9.94 -1.77
N ARG A 31 1.05 -9.76 -3.09
CA ARG A 31 2.24 -10.01 -3.91
C ARG A 31 3.02 -8.73 -4.16
N ILE A 32 4.33 -8.84 -4.31
CA ILE A 32 5.22 -7.71 -4.68
C ILE A 32 4.72 -7.02 -5.96
N CYS A 33 4.41 -7.80 -7.01
CA CYS A 33 3.90 -7.25 -8.26
C CYS A 33 2.55 -6.53 -8.07
N GLN A 34 1.69 -7.02 -7.18
CA GLN A 34 0.39 -6.38 -6.92
C GLN A 34 0.56 -4.98 -6.31
N VAL A 35 1.47 -4.82 -5.35
CA VAL A 35 1.76 -3.50 -4.75
C VAL A 35 2.46 -2.58 -5.77
N TRP A 36 3.37 -3.12 -6.59
CA TRP A 36 3.98 -2.37 -7.68
C TRP A 36 2.94 -1.89 -8.71
N ASP A 37 1.98 -2.74 -9.09
CA ASP A 37 0.87 -2.38 -9.98
C ASP A 37 0.02 -1.26 -9.37
N TRP A 38 -0.21 -1.28 -8.05
CA TRP A 38 -0.92 -0.22 -7.35
C TRP A 38 -0.17 1.11 -7.40
N GLU A 39 1.14 1.11 -7.13
CA GLU A 39 1.97 2.32 -7.18
C GLU A 39 1.92 2.98 -8.57
N ASN A 40 2.01 2.17 -9.62
CA ASN A 40 2.03 2.62 -11.01
C ASN A 40 0.64 2.79 -11.64
N GLY A 41 -0.44 2.46 -10.91
CA GLY A 41 -1.81 2.64 -11.40
C GLY A 41 -2.27 1.61 -12.44
N TYR A 42 -1.54 0.50 -12.61
CA TYR A 42 -1.92 -0.61 -13.50
C TYR A 42 -3.06 -1.45 -12.92
N ARG A 43 -3.33 -1.34 -11.63
CA ARG A 43 -4.43 -2.05 -10.96
C ARG A 43 -5.15 -1.13 -9.97
N ARG A 44 -6.49 -1.21 -9.96
CA ARG A 44 -7.33 -0.56 -8.95
C ARG A 44 -7.14 -1.24 -7.59
N VAL A 45 -7.10 -0.43 -6.53
CA VAL A 45 -7.02 -0.90 -5.15
C VAL A 45 -8.43 -1.02 -4.60
N SER A 46 -8.74 -2.11 -3.88
CA SER A 46 -10.05 -2.26 -3.26
C SER A 46 -10.19 -1.32 -2.05
N GLU A 47 -11.41 -0.93 -1.69
CA GLU A 47 -11.68 -0.12 -0.48
C GLU A 47 -11.13 -0.77 0.80
N ASN A 48 -11.17 -2.10 0.88
CA ASN A 48 -10.61 -2.85 2.01
C ASN A 48 -9.09 -2.75 2.05
N ASP A 49 -8.42 -2.83 0.90
CA ASP A 49 -6.97 -2.70 0.83
C ASP A 49 -6.53 -1.25 1.07
N ILE A 50 -7.29 -0.25 0.60
CA ILE A 50 -7.09 1.17 0.94
C ILE A 50 -7.19 1.37 2.46
N ALA A 51 -8.15 0.72 3.11
CA ALA A 51 -8.29 0.80 4.57
C ALA A 51 -7.03 0.28 5.30
N ILE A 52 -6.48 -0.84 4.83
CA ILE A 52 -5.26 -1.44 5.38
C ILE A 52 -4.05 -0.55 5.14
N LEU A 53 -3.90 0.00 3.93
CA LEU A 53 -2.81 0.92 3.62
C LEU A 53 -2.91 2.19 4.49
N ALA A 54 -4.11 2.74 4.65
CA ALA A 54 -4.36 3.90 5.49
C ALA A 54 -4.01 3.64 6.96
N ASP A 55 -4.44 2.50 7.50
CA ASP A 55 -4.11 2.08 8.87
C ASP A 55 -2.59 1.89 9.04
N TYR A 56 -1.94 1.19 8.11
CA TYR A 56 -0.51 0.92 8.17
C TYR A 56 0.36 2.18 8.18
N PHE A 57 0.00 3.16 7.34
CA PHE A 57 0.72 4.44 7.28
C PHE A 57 0.22 5.46 8.31
N ASN A 58 -0.79 5.11 9.11
CA ASN A 58 -1.46 6.01 10.05
C ASN A 58 -1.93 7.32 9.39
N VAL A 59 -2.63 7.19 8.26
CA VAL A 59 -3.21 8.30 7.49
C VAL A 59 -4.70 8.07 7.23
N SER A 60 -5.41 9.11 6.79
CA SER A 60 -6.82 8.98 6.38
C SER A 60 -6.93 8.18 5.07
N LYS A 61 -8.01 7.42 4.89
CA LYS A 61 -8.32 6.78 3.58
C LYS A 61 -8.40 7.79 2.44
N GLN A 62 -8.85 9.01 2.73
CA GLN A 62 -8.95 10.10 1.74
C GLN A 62 -7.61 10.44 1.11
N THR A 63 -6.48 10.15 1.79
CA THR A 63 -5.14 10.30 1.24
C THR A 63 -4.94 9.49 -0.04
N PHE A 64 -5.66 8.38 -0.22
CA PHE A 64 -5.60 7.51 -1.40
C PHE A 64 -6.65 7.82 -2.48
N ASN A 65 -7.56 8.77 -2.23
CA ASN A 65 -8.65 9.13 -3.15
C ASN A 65 -8.33 10.37 -4.03
N ALA A 66 -7.07 10.80 -4.08
CA ALA A 66 -6.59 11.96 -4.83
C ALA A 66 -6.29 11.63 -6.30
#